data_AF-A0A498FDF5-F1
#
_entry.id   AF-A0A498FDF5-F1
#
_cell.length_a   1.000
_cell.length_b   1.000
_cell.length_c   1.000
_cell.angle_alpha   90.00
_cell.angle_beta   90.00
_cell.angle_gamma   90.00
#
_symmetry.space_group_name_H-M   'P 1'
#
loop_
_entity.id
_entity.type
_entity.pdbx_description
1 polymer ?
#
loop_
_entity_poly.entity_id
_entity_poly.type
_entity_poly.pdbx_seq_one_letter_code
_entity_poly.pdbx_strand_id
1 'polypeptide(L)' 'MRFAPGYRRFALPAFVGAAVAAVVFPPLGAVLLAVGAFVLWFFRDPERSPPDEPGVVAPADGRVSVIRVEDGR' A
#
# COMPACT_ATOMS: atom_id res chain seq x y z
N MET A 1 -7.66 -3.84 -11.20
CA MET A 1 -7.01 -3.41 -9.95
C MET A 1 -6.42 -2.03 -10.18
N ARG A 2 -6.79 -1.05 -9.35
CA ARG A 2 -6.14 0.27 -9.32
C ARG A 2 -4.99 0.24 -8.32
N PHE A 3 -4.00 1.11 -8.50
CA PHE A 3 -2.87 1.25 -7.58
C PHE A 3 -2.81 2.68 -7.05
N ALA A 4 -2.45 2.83 -5.77
CA ALA A 4 -2.20 4.11 -5.16
C ALA A 4 -0.98 4.81 -5.80
N PRO A 5 -0.96 6.15 -5.86
CA PRO A 5 0.16 6.91 -6.40
C PRO A 5 1.48 6.54 -5.71
N GLY A 6 2.55 6.48 -6.50
CA GLY A 6 3.90 6.20 -5.99
C GLY A 6 4.32 4.73 -5.98
N TYR A 7 3.43 3.77 -6.27
CA TYR A 7 3.78 2.34 -6.28
C TYR A 7 4.99 2.01 -7.17
N ARG A 8 5.12 2.70 -8.32
CA ARG A 8 6.20 2.48 -9.31
C ARG A 8 7.59 2.67 -8.72
N ARG A 9 7.77 3.59 -7.77
CA ARG A 9 9.07 3.89 -7.17
C ARG A 9 9.64 2.70 -6.37
N PHE A 10 8.75 1.83 -5.90
CA PHE A 10 9.10 0.64 -5.12
C PHE A 10 9.01 -0.65 -5.94
N ALA A 11 7.99 -0.76 -6.79
CA ALA A 11 7.78 -1.95 -7.61
C ALA A 11 8.84 -2.08 -8.72
N LEU A 12 9.18 -0.99 -9.41
CA LEU A 12 10.08 -1.03 -10.57
C LEU A 12 11.49 -1.52 -10.19
N PRO A 13 12.17 -0.99 -9.14
CA PRO A 13 13.48 -1.51 -8.75
C PRO A 13 13.44 -2.99 -8.36
N ALA A 14 12.38 -3.44 -7.69
CA ALA A 14 12.22 -4.85 -7.33
C ALA A 14 12.12 -5.75 -8.57
N PHE A 15 11.29 -5.38 -9.57
CA PHE A 15 11.17 -6.15 -10.81
C PHE A 15 12.41 -6.09 -11.70
N VAL A 16 13.08 -4.94 -11.79
CA VAL A 16 14.35 -4.81 -12.53
C VAL A 16 15.43 -5.65 -11.87
N GLY A 17 15.57 -5.55 -10.54
CA GLY A 17 16.50 -6.38 -9.78
C GLY A 17 16.20 -7.87 -9.92
N ALA A 18 14.92 -8.25 -9.95
CA ALA A 18 14.50 -9.62 -10.17
C ALA A 18 14.91 -10.16 -11.55
N ALA A 19 14.73 -9.37 -12.61
CA ALA A 19 15.12 -9.75 -13.97
C ALA A 19 16.64 -9.99 -14.08
N VAL A 20 17.45 -9.13 -13.45
CA VAL A 20 18.91 -9.28 -13.41
C VAL A 20 19.31 -10.51 -12.57
N ALA A 21 18.74 -10.63 -11.36
CA ALA A 21 19.05 -11.73 -10.45
C ALA A 21 18.61 -13.09 -11.00
N ALA A 22 17.56 -13.16 -11.83
CA ALA A 22 17.12 -14.39 -12.46
C ALA A 22 18.21 -15.05 -13.33
N VAL A 23 19.14 -14.27 -13.90
CA VAL A 23 20.25 -14.78 -14.72
C VAL A 23 21.47 -15.13 -13.87
N VAL A 24 21.78 -14.32 -12.86
CA VAL A 24 23.00 -14.45 -12.05
C VAL A 24 22.83 -15.44 -10.89
N PHE A 25 21.69 -15.35 -10.20
CA PHE A 25 21.35 -16.18 -9.05
C PHE A 25 19.82 -16.35 -8.93
N PRO A 26 19.25 -17.34 -9.64
CA PRO A 26 17.80 -17.49 -9.78
C PRO A 26 16.98 -17.45 -8.48
N PRO A 27 17.43 -18.03 -7.35
CA PRO A 27 16.72 -17.94 -6.08
C PRO A 27 16.48 -16.50 -5.61
N LEU A 28 17.45 -15.60 -5.77
CA LEU A 28 17.28 -14.18 -5.44
C LEU A 28 16.31 -13.50 -6.40
N GLY A 29 16.32 -13.88 -7.68
CA GLY A 29 15.32 -13.44 -8.65
C GLY A 29 13.90 -13.76 -8.20
N ALA A 30 13.65 -14.97 -7.71
CA ALA A 30 12.35 -15.39 -7.18
C ALA A 30 11.94 -14.56 -5.94
N VAL A 31 12.87 -14.31 -5.02
CA VAL A 31 12.62 -13.46 -3.84
C VAL A 31 12.25 -12.04 -4.26
N LEU A 32 13.00 -11.43 -5.18
CA LEU A 32 12.74 -10.08 -5.65
C LEU A 32 11.43 -9.98 -6.44
N LEU A 33 11.08 -11.00 -7.23
CA LEU A 33 9.76 -11.11 -7.84
C LEU A 33 8.64 -11.12 -6.79
N ALA A 34 8.78 -11.92 -5.73
CA ALA A 34 7.81 -11.98 -4.65
C ALA A 34 7.68 -10.63 -3.93
N VAL A 35 8.78 -9.92 -3.69
CA VAL A 35 8.78 -8.56 -3.14
C VAL A 35 8.06 -7.59 -4.09
N GLY A 36 8.34 -7.63 -5.39
CA GLY A 36 7.64 -6.81 -6.38
C GLY A 36 6.13 -7.05 -6.37
N ALA A 37 5.71 -8.32 -6.33
CA ALA A 37 4.31 -8.69 -6.22
C ALA A 37 3.69 -8.21 -4.89
N PHE A 38 4.41 -8.34 -3.77
CA PHE A 38 3.97 -7.83 -2.47
C PHE A 38 3.78 -6.31 -2.48
N VAL A 39 4.70 -5.56 -3.11
CA VAL A 39 4.56 -4.11 -3.26
C VAL A 39 3.31 -3.77 -4.06
N LEU A 40 3.04 -4.47 -5.17
CA LEU A 40 1.81 -4.26 -5.93
C LEU A 40 0.56 -4.58 -5.09
N TRP A 41 0.58 -5.66 -4.32
CA TRP A 41 -0.52 -6.02 -3.41
C TRP A 41 -0.75 -4.96 -2.32
N PHE A 42 0.33 -4.43 -1.74
CA PHE A 42 0.27 -3.39 -0.70
C PHE A 42 -0.26 -2.05 -1.24
N PHE A 43 0.20 -1.65 -2.43
CA PHE A 43 -0.25 -0.40 -3.08
C PHE A 43 -1.56 -0.56 -3.84
N ARG A 44 -2.20 -1.73 -3.82
CA ARG A 44 -3.53 -1.91 -4.41
C ARG A 44 -4.51 -0.92 -3.78
N ASP A 45 -5.19 -0.15 -4.61
CA ASP A 45 -6.29 0.73 -4.18
C ASP A 45 -7.61 -0.02 -4.38
N PRO A 46 -8.22 -0.57 -3.31
CA PRO A 46 -9.48 -1.29 -3.41
C PRO A 46 -10.65 -0.32 -3.60
N GLU A 47 -11.76 -0.83 -4.14
CA GLU A 47 -13.02 -0.09 -4.15
C GLU A 47 -13.48 0.23 -2.71
N ARG A 48 -13.82 1.50 -2.43
CA ARG A 48 -14.33 1.98 -1.13
C ARG A 48 -15.80 2.41 -1.31
N SER A 49 -16.63 2.16 -0.30
CA SER A 49 -18.04 2.58 -0.24
C SER A 49 -18.25 3.49 0.97
N PRO A 50 -17.94 4.80 0.88
CA PRO A 50 -18.22 5.75 1.95
C PRO A 50 -19.74 5.98 2.11
N PRO A 51 -20.23 6.43 3.28
CA PRO A 51 -21.62 6.83 3.46
C PRO A 51 -22.00 7.99 2.53
N ASP A 52 -23.27 8.03 2.10
CA ASP A 52 -23.80 9.09 1.21
C ASP A 52 -24.09 10.41 1.93
N GLU A 53 -24.24 10.37 3.26
CA GLU A 53 -24.53 11.53 4.08
C GLU A 53 -23.28 12.39 4.35
N PRO A 54 -23.39 13.73 4.42
CA PRO A 54 -22.26 14.60 4.75
C PRO A 54 -21.67 14.26 6.12
N GLY A 55 -20.34 14.07 6.19
CA GLY A 55 -19.66 13.75 7.44
C GLY A 55 -18.15 13.61 7.30
N VAL A 56 -17.51 13.22 8.41
CA VAL A 56 -16.08 12.92 8.47
C VAL A 56 -15.92 11.41 8.60
N VAL A 57 -15.09 10.82 7.74
CA VAL A 57 -14.78 9.38 7.78
C VAL A 57 -13.44 9.14 8.47
N ALA A 58 -13.29 7.97 9.10
CA ALA A 58 -12.00 7.56 9.63
C ALA A 58 -10.97 7.42 8.49
N PRO A 59 -9.75 7.96 8.65
CA PRO A 59 -8.72 7.89 7.60
C PRO A 59 -8.14 6.47 7.45
N ALA A 60 -8.21 5.65 8.50
CA ALA A 60 -7.70 4.29 8.53
C ALA A 60 -8.44 3.47 9.60
N ASP A 61 -8.34 2.14 9.51
CA ASP A 61 -8.78 1.23 10.56
C ASP A 61 -7.92 1.39 11.82
N GLY A 62 -8.56 1.47 12.98
CA GLY A 62 -7.87 1.68 14.25
C GLY A 62 -8.79 1.60 15.44
N ARG A 63 -8.31 2.07 16.60
CA ARG A 63 -9.11 2.21 17.81
C ARG A 63 -9.10 3.65 18.28
N VAL A 64 -10.27 4.15 18.68
CA VAL A 64 -10.39 5.44 19.36
C VAL A 64 -9.83 5.28 20.77
N SER A 65 -8.77 6.01 21.08
CA SER A 65 -8.13 5.96 22.41
C SER A 65 -8.77 6.94 23.38
N VAL A 66 -9.10 8.15 22.93
CA VAL A 66 -9.64 9.23 23.76
C VAL A 66 -10.64 10.03 22.92
N ILE A 67 -11.77 10.37 23.54
CA ILE A 67 -12.70 11.38 23.04
C ILE A 67 -12.64 12.53 24.04
N ARG A 68 -12.31 13.74 23.58
CA ARG A 68 -12.24 14.94 24.41
C ARG A 68 -13.20 15.98 23.87
N VAL A 69 -13.93 16.62 24.77
CA VAL A 69 -14.68 17.84 24.50
C VAL A 69 -13.89 18.99 25.12
N GLU A 70 -13.59 20.02 24.35
CA GLU A 70 -12.96 21.24 24.85
C GLU A 70 -14.01 22.35 24.92
N ASP A 71 -14.31 22.82 26.12
CA ASP A 71 -15.17 23.99 26.33
C ASP A 71 -14.35 25.25 26.03
N GLY A 72 -14.74 25.96 24.96
CA GLY A 72 -14.03 27.11 24.43
C GLY A 72 -13.84 28.23 25.47
N ARG A 73 -12.65 28.27 26.05
CA ARG A 73 -12.04 29.51 26.55
C ARG A 73 -11.20 30.13 25.45
#